data_AF-A0A954S1C9-F1
#
_entry.id   AF-A0A954S1C9-F1
#
_cell.length_a   1.000
_cell.length_b   1.000
_cell.length_c   1.000
_cell.angle_alpha   90.00
_cell.angle_beta   90.00
_cell.angle_gamma   90.00
#
_symmetry.space_group_name_H-M   'P 1'
#
loop_
_entity.id
_entity.type
_entity.pdbx_description
1 polymer ?
#
loop_
_entity_poly.entity_id
_entity_poly.type
_entity_poly.pdbx_seq_one_letter_code
_entity_poly.pdbx_strand_id
1 'polypeptide(L)'
;RVLRWGEETQKLNPLTRQVFWTYAGYICVSNLCFGLLTALLPESLVNKTPLAAAVTGFIAVWWLARVVIQFTYFDRSQAPSGLFFVLAEIALVVLFVALMLTYGAALMVNLGVSSR
;
A
#
# COMPACT_ATOMS: atom_id res chain seq x y z
N ARG A 1 4.40 8.55 -18.79
CA ARG A 1 4.09 9.77 -19.56
C ARG A 1 2.95 10.60 -18.94
N VAL A 2 1.87 9.99 -18.45
CA VAL A 2 0.69 10.69 -17.91
C VAL A 2 1.01 11.67 -16.76
N LEU A 3 1.83 11.28 -15.78
CA LEU A 3 2.18 12.11 -14.62
C LEU A 3 3.54 12.83 -14.71
N ARG A 4 4.30 12.62 -15.80
CA ARG A 4 5.63 13.22 -16.06
C ARG A 4 6.62 13.25 -14.88
N TRP A 5 6.56 12.28 -13.96
CA TRP A 5 7.43 12.20 -12.76
C TRP A 5 8.92 12.33 -13.04
N GLY A 6 9.42 11.85 -14.18
CA GLY A 6 10.83 12.03 -14.57
C GLY A 6 11.22 13.50 -14.72
N GLU A 7 10.35 14.31 -15.31
CA GLU A 7 10.58 15.75 -15.51
C GLU A 7 10.33 16.54 -14.21
N GLU A 8 9.30 16.19 -13.45
CA GLU A 8 9.00 16.84 -12.17
C GLU A 8 10.10 16.58 -11.13
N THR A 9 10.61 15.35 -11.04
CA THR A 9 11.70 15.02 -10.11
C THR A 9 13.04 15.60 -10.53
N GLN A 10 13.23 15.95 -11.80
CA GLN A 10 14.45 16.64 -12.27
C GLN A 10 14.57 18.07 -11.73
N LYS A 11 13.46 18.71 -11.35
CA LYS A 11 13.43 20.03 -10.70
C LYS A 11 13.95 19.99 -9.26
N LEU A 12 13.99 18.80 -8.64
CA LEU A 12 14.52 18.61 -7.30
C LEU A 12 16.05 18.67 -7.31
N ASN A 13 16.64 19.05 -6.18
CA ASN A 13 18.09 18.92 -6.02
C ASN A 13 18.50 17.42 -6.19
N PRO A 14 19.76 17.13 -6.57
CA PRO A 14 20.17 15.76 -6.87
C PRO A 14 19.97 14.77 -5.71
N LEU A 15 20.21 15.21 -4.47
CA LEU A 15 20.09 14.35 -3.29
C LEU A 15 18.62 13.99 -3.00
N THR A 16 17.73 14.97 -2.96
CA THR A 16 16.29 14.77 -2.77
C THR A 16 15.69 13.91 -3.87
N ARG A 17 16.15 14.06 -5.12
CA ARG A 17 15.75 13.19 -6.24
C ARG A 17 16.17 11.74 -6.00
N GLN A 18 17.40 11.49 -5.58
CA GLN A 18 17.87 10.14 -5.27
C GLN A 18 17.05 9.53 -4.13
N VAL A 19 16.81 10.28 -3.05
CA VAL A 19 15.99 9.85 -1.93
C VAL A 19 14.57 9.48 -2.37
N PHE A 20 13.94 10.32 -3.20
CA PHE A 20 12.61 10.04 -3.75
C PHE A 20 12.58 8.70 -4.51
N TRP A 21 13.52 8.47 -5.43
CA TRP A 21 13.56 7.25 -6.23
C TRP A 21 13.91 6.00 -5.41
N THR A 22 14.77 6.14 -4.39
CA THR A 22 15.07 5.05 -3.46
C THR A 22 13.81 4.60 -2.72
N TYR A 23 13.06 5.53 -2.14
CA TYR A 23 11.80 5.18 -1.45
C TYR A 23 10.73 4.66 -2.41
N ALA A 24 10.61 5.25 -3.60
CA ALA A 24 9.69 4.74 -4.62
C ALA A 24 10.03 3.28 -4.99
N GLY A 25 11.31 2.95 -5.12
CA GLY A 25 11.80 1.59 -5.34
C GLY A 25 11.44 0.65 -4.20
N TYR A 26 11.76 1.02 -2.95
CA TYR A 26 11.44 0.21 -1.77
C TYR A 26 9.95 -0.06 -1.63
N ILE A 27 9.11 0.95 -1.83
CA ILE A 27 7.65 0.81 -1.75
C ILE A 27 7.14 -0.11 -2.86
N CYS A 28 7.63 0.06 -4.10
CA CYS A 28 7.23 -0.77 -5.24
C CYS A 28 7.57 -2.25 -5.02
N VAL A 29 8.81 -2.54 -4.64
CA VAL A 29 9.27 -3.91 -4.38
C VAL A 29 8.52 -4.51 -3.20
N SER A 30 8.31 -3.75 -2.12
CA SER A 30 7.57 -4.24 -0.94
C SER A 30 6.13 -4.63 -1.30
N ASN A 31 5.42 -3.77 -2.04
CA ASN A 31 4.06 -4.06 -2.50
C ASN A 31 4.02 -5.29 -3.43
N LEU A 32 5.01 -5.43 -4.32
CA LEU A 32 5.13 -6.60 -5.18
C LEU A 32 5.34 -7.87 -4.35
N CYS A 33 6.22 -7.84 -3.35
CA CYS A 33 6.46 -8.96 -2.45
C CYS A 33 5.19 -9.35 -1.67
N PHE A 34 4.40 -8.39 -1.16
CA PHE A 34 3.13 -8.71 -0.50
C PHE A 34 2.15 -9.39 -1.46
N GLY A 35 2.06 -8.89 -2.69
CA GLY A 35 1.25 -9.51 -3.74
C GLY A 35 1.71 -10.95 -4.05
N LEU A 36 3.02 -11.16 -4.20
CA LEU A 36 3.60 -12.49 -4.46
C LEU A 36 3.37 -13.46 -3.30
N LEU A 37 3.57 -13.03 -2.05
CA LEU A 37 3.29 -13.85 -0.87
C LEU A 37 1.82 -14.29 -0.85
N THR A 38 0.91 -13.37 -1.20
CA THR A 38 -0.52 -13.63 -1.20
C THR A 38 -0.94 -14.55 -2.34
N ALA A 39 -0.32 -14.41 -3.52
CA ALA A 39 -0.63 -15.22 -4.68
C ALA A 39 -0.04 -16.65 -4.59
N LEU A 40 1.18 -16.78 -4.07
CA LEU A 40 1.92 -18.03 -4.08
C LEU A 40 1.76 -18.84 -2.80
N LEU A 41 1.54 -18.18 -1.65
CA LEU A 41 1.53 -18.81 -0.33
C LEU A 41 0.30 -18.40 0.51
N PRO A 42 -0.93 -18.39 -0.06
CA PRO A 42 -2.12 -17.95 0.68
C PRO A 42 -2.39 -18.80 1.91
N GLU A 43 -2.27 -20.13 1.82
CA GLU A 43 -2.51 -21.04 2.96
C GLU A 43 -1.52 -20.80 4.09
N SER A 44 -0.25 -20.53 3.77
CA SER A 44 0.78 -20.21 4.75
C SER A 44 0.51 -18.88 5.48
N LEU A 45 -0.18 -17.93 4.83
CA LEU A 45 -0.56 -16.66 5.45
C LEU A 45 -1.75 -16.78 6.40
N VAL A 46 -2.52 -17.87 6.36
CA VAL A 46 -3.70 -18.10 7.23
C VAL A 46 -3.63 -19.40 8.02
N ASN A 47 -2.42 -19.93 8.23
CA ASN A 47 -2.19 -21.21 8.92
C ASN A 47 -2.28 -21.14 10.46
N LYS A 48 -2.71 -20.00 11.02
CA LYS A 48 -2.89 -19.78 12.48
C LYS A 48 -1.60 -19.89 13.30
N THR A 49 -0.44 -19.76 12.66
CA THR A 49 0.83 -19.66 13.37
C THR A 49 1.07 -18.22 13.86
N PRO A 50 1.87 -18.02 14.93
CA PRO A 50 2.27 -16.68 15.36
C PRO A 50 2.98 -15.88 14.26
N LEU A 51 3.74 -16.55 13.39
CA LEU A 51 4.41 -15.91 12.26
C LEU A 51 3.39 -15.40 11.22
N ALA A 52 2.40 -16.23 10.87
CA ALA A 52 1.34 -15.82 9.96
C ALA A 52 0.55 -14.62 10.50
N ALA A 53 0.24 -14.61 11.80
CA ALA A 53 -0.35 -13.45 12.47
C ALA A 53 0.54 -12.21 12.38
N ALA A 54 1.83 -12.33 12.71
CA ALA A 54 2.77 -11.21 12.66
C ALA A 54 2.91 -10.63 11.24
N VAL A 55 3.03 -11.48 10.23
CA VAL A 55 3.18 -11.06 8.82
C VAL A 55 1.90 -10.40 8.31
N THR A 56 0.73 -11.04 8.50
CA THR A 56 -0.54 -10.47 8.05
C THR A 56 -0.88 -9.17 8.80
N GLY A 57 -0.59 -9.10 10.10
CA GLY A 57 -0.73 -7.87 10.88
C GLY A 57 0.23 -6.77 10.45
N PHE A 58 1.49 -7.08 10.15
CA PHE A 58 2.44 -6.11 9.60
C PHE A 58 1.94 -5.52 8.28
N ILE A 59 1.47 -6.36 7.36
CA ILE A 59 0.94 -5.90 6.07
C ILE A 59 -0.35 -5.09 6.26
N ALA A 60 -1.21 -5.47 7.22
CA ALA A 60 -2.40 -4.69 7.56
C ALA A 60 -2.04 -3.28 8.05
N VAL A 61 -1.05 -3.17 8.94
CA VAL A 61 -0.55 -1.87 9.44
C VAL A 61 0.09 -1.05 8.31
N TRP A 62 0.82 -1.68 7.39
CA TRP A 62 1.37 -1.01 6.21
C TRP A 62 0.28 -0.34 5.36
N TRP A 63 -0.79 -1.07 5.05
CA TRP A 63 -1.91 -0.51 4.28
C TRP A 63 -2.70 0.52 5.08
N LEU A 64 -2.91 0.31 6.39
CA LEU A 64 -3.52 1.31 7.25
C LEU A 64 -2.73 2.62 7.25
N ALA A 65 -1.41 2.56 7.42
CA ALA A 65 -0.55 3.73 7.34
C ALA A 65 -0.68 4.42 5.98
N ARG A 66 -0.71 3.65 4.87
CA ARG A 66 -0.90 4.20 3.52
C ARG A 66 -2.24 4.92 3.37
N VAL A 67 -3.33 4.38 3.93
CA VAL A 67 -4.66 5.00 3.93
C VAL A 67 -4.65 6.27 4.78
N VAL A 68 -4.10 6.24 5.99
CA VAL A 68 -4.00 7.41 6.87
C VAL A 68 -3.26 8.54 6.16
N ILE A 69 -2.07 8.28 5.59
CA ILE A 69 -1.27 9.27 4.85
C ILE A 69 -2.06 9.89 3.68
N GLN A 70 -2.89 9.10 2.98
CA GLN A 70 -3.73 9.59 1.86
C GLN A 70 -4.72 10.67 2.28
N PHE A 71 -5.16 10.67 3.54
CA PHE A 71 -6.16 11.60 4.05
C PHE A 71 -5.58 12.67 4.97
N THR A 72 -4.43 12.43 5.62
CA THR A 72 -3.85 13.38 6.58
C THR A 72 -2.67 14.18 6.05
N TYR A 73 -1.91 13.64 5.08
CA TYR A 73 -0.66 14.25 4.61
C TYR A 73 -0.74 14.77 3.18
N PHE A 74 -1.48 14.09 2.29
CA PHE A 74 -1.61 14.52 0.90
C PHE A 74 -2.56 15.72 0.78
N ASP A 75 -2.00 16.87 0.41
CA ASP A 75 -2.78 18.03 0.01
C ASP A 75 -3.36 17.83 -1.40
N ARG A 76 -4.69 17.86 -1.49
CA ARG A 76 -5.44 17.71 -2.75
C ARG A 76 -5.68 19.03 -3.47
N SER A 77 -5.29 20.16 -2.88
CA SER A 77 -5.52 21.51 -3.43
C SER A 77 -4.89 21.71 -4.81
N GLN A 78 -3.78 21.02 -5.09
CA GLN A 78 -3.05 21.08 -6.36
C GLN A 78 -3.18 19.80 -7.20
N ALA A 79 -4.14 18.93 -6.87
CA ALA A 79 -4.34 17.69 -7.62
C ALA A 79 -4.80 18.00 -9.07
N PRO A 80 -4.33 17.24 -10.08
CA PRO A 80 -4.76 17.42 -11.45
C PRO A 80 -6.27 17.29 -11.57
N SER A 81 -6.93 18.34 -12.07
CA SER A 81 -8.38 18.33 -12.27
C SER A 81 -8.72 17.48 -13.51
N GLY A 82 -9.70 16.59 -13.36
CA GLY A 82 -10.17 15.74 -14.46
C GLY A 82 -10.81 14.45 -13.97
N LEU A 83 -11.92 14.05 -14.59
CA LEU A 83 -12.71 12.88 -14.17
C LEU A 83 -11.85 11.62 -14.09
N PHE A 84 -10.93 11.42 -15.04
CA PHE A 84 -10.01 10.28 -15.04
C PHE A 84 -9.10 10.24 -13.80
N PHE A 85 -8.52 11.38 -13.40
CA PHE A 85 -7.62 11.45 -12.25
C PHE A 85 -8.36 11.24 -10.93
N VAL A 86 -9.57 11.79 -10.81
CA VAL A 86 -10.44 11.58 -9.64
C VAL A 86 -10.85 10.11 -9.55
N LEU A 87 -11.30 9.50 -10.65
CA LEU A 87 -11.67 8.08 -10.66
C LEU A 87 -10.48 7.17 -10.34
N ALA A 88 -9.29 7.49 -10.88
CA ALA A 88 -8.07 6.74 -10.57
C ALA A 88 -7.67 6.87 -9.09
N GLU A 89 -7.77 8.06 -8.50
CA GLU A 89 -7.53 8.26 -7.07
C GLU A 89 -8.51 7.47 -6.21
N ILE A 90 -9.81 7.56 -6.51
CA ILE A 90 -10.86 6.81 -5.79
C ILE A 90 -10.58 5.31 -5.90
N ALA A 91 -10.30 4.81 -7.09
CA ALA A 91 -9.99 3.39 -7.30
C ALA A 91 -8.76 2.94 -6.48
N LEU A 92 -7.71 3.75 -6.41
CA LEU A 92 -6.53 3.45 -5.59
C LEU A 92 -6.82 3.48 -4.10
N VAL A 93 -7.59 4.46 -3.61
CA VAL A 93 -8.01 4.54 -2.21
C VAL A 93 -8.83 3.32 -1.82
N VAL A 94 -9.81 2.96 -2.65
CA VAL A 94 -10.65 1.76 -2.46
C VAL A 94 -9.79 0.50 -2.42
N LEU A 95 -8.80 0.39 -3.32
CA LEU A 95 -7.85 -0.72 -3.31
C LEU A 95 -7.07 -0.79 -1.99
N PHE A 96 -6.51 0.33 -1.50
CA PHE A 96 -5.74 0.33 -0.25
C PHE A 96 -6.60 -0.03 0.96
N VAL A 97 -7.85 0.45 1.01
CA VAL A 97 -8.81 0.08 2.06
C VAL A 97 -9.16 -1.40 1.96
N ALA A 98 -9.42 -1.92 0.77
CA ALA A 98 -9.71 -3.34 0.57
C ALA A 98 -8.54 -4.22 1.02
N LEU A 99 -7.30 -3.86 0.68
CA LEU A 99 -6.09 -4.58 1.13
C LEU A 99 -5.94 -4.51 2.65
N MET A 100 -6.09 -3.33 3.26
CA MET A 100 -6.09 -3.17 4.72
C MET A 100 -7.10 -4.11 5.40
N LEU A 101 -8.34 -4.13 4.91
CA LEU A 101 -9.40 -4.99 5.46
C LEU A 101 -9.10 -6.48 5.23
N THR A 102 -8.55 -6.85 4.08
CA THR A 102 -8.22 -8.24 3.74
C THR A 102 -7.13 -8.79 4.67
N TYR A 103 -6.03 -8.06 4.85
CA TYR A 103 -4.96 -8.49 5.76
C TYR A 103 -5.37 -8.38 7.23
N GLY A 104 -6.24 -7.41 7.58
CA GLY A 104 -6.85 -7.35 8.91
C GLY A 104 -7.73 -8.56 9.20
N ALA A 105 -8.51 -9.03 8.22
CA ALA A 105 -9.29 -10.25 8.33
C ALA A 105 -8.38 -11.49 8.44
N ALA A 106 -7.32 -11.57 7.64
CA ALA A 106 -6.33 -12.64 7.73
C ALA A 106 -5.65 -12.69 9.11
N LEU A 107 -5.33 -11.52 9.68
CA LEU A 107 -4.84 -11.42 11.06
C LEU A 107 -5.87 -11.98 12.06
N MET A 108 -7.14 -11.57 11.96
CA MET A 108 -8.21 -12.08 12.84
C MET A 108 -8.39 -13.60 12.75
N VAL A 109 -8.26 -14.17 11.56
CA VAL A 109 -8.27 -15.63 11.34
C VAL A 109 -7.09 -16.28 12.06
N ASN A 110 -5.88 -15.71 11.93
CA ASN A 110 -4.69 -16.24 12.58
C ASN A 110 -4.73 -16.14 14.11
N LEU A 111 -5.38 -15.10 14.65
CA LEU A 111 -5.58 -14.92 16.09
C LEU A 111 -6.71 -15.80 16.66
N GLY A 112 -7.42 -16.55 15.82
CA GLY A 112 -8.54 -17.40 16.25
C GLY A 112 -9.77 -16.63 16.70
N VAL A 113 -9.85 -15.33 16.39
CA VAL A 113 -11.01 -14.47 16.71
C VAL A 113 -12.20 -14.79 15.81
N SER A 114 -11.93 -15.34 14.61
CA SER A 114 -12.97 -15.89 13.73
C SER A 114 -13.25 -17.36 14.08
N SER A 115 -14.01 -17.60 15.16
CA SER A 115 -14.66 -18.88 15.43
C SER A 115 -16.18 -18.74 15.28
N ARG A 116 -16.67 -18.99 14.06
CA ARG A 116 -18.00 -19.54 13.78
C ARG A 116 -17.92 -20.43 12.56
#